data_AF-A0A6L8EGI9-F1
#
_entry.id   AF-A0A6L8EGI9-F1
#
_cell.length_a   1.000
_cell.length_b   1.000
_cell.length_c   1.000
_cell.angle_alpha   90.00
_cell.angle_beta   90.00
_cell.angle_gamma   90.00
#
_symmetry.space_group_name_H-M   'P 1'
#
loop_
_entity.id
_entity.type
_entity.pdbx_description
1 polymer ?
#
loop_
_entity_poly.entity_id
_entity_poly.type
_entity_poly.pdbx_seq_one_letter_code
_entity_poly.pdbx_strand_id
1 'polypeptide(L)'
;DQYGLPVPVVHYDHHDNSRKLLRYGLDRGRRIYETLGAEQVVEMVDVFPATHNMGTARMGDDPAASVCNRWGQAHELDNLFISDGSLFPTSGCANPTLTIIALALRQAEYLVAQIRSNSI
;
A
#
# COMPACT_ATOMS: atom_id res chain seq x y z
N ASP A 1 1.16 -22.65 -5.94
CA ASP A 1 0.30 -22.82 -4.75
C ASP A 1 -0.52 -24.09 -4.95
N GLN A 2 -1.59 -24.31 -4.19
CA GLN A 2 -2.46 -25.49 -4.34
C GLN A 2 -3.17 -25.58 -5.71
N TYR A 3 -3.19 -24.49 -6.48
CA TYR A 3 -3.82 -24.38 -7.80
C TYR A 3 -2.81 -24.30 -8.95
N GLY A 4 -1.51 -24.49 -8.67
CA GLY A 4 -0.44 -24.43 -9.67
C GLY A 4 0.02 -23.01 -10.04
N LEU A 5 -0.46 -21.97 -9.35
CA LEU A 5 0.02 -20.60 -9.58
C LEU A 5 1.42 -20.40 -8.98
N PRO A 6 2.25 -19.52 -9.54
CA PRO A 6 3.51 -19.11 -8.91
C PRO A 6 3.28 -18.62 -7.48
N VAL A 7 4.06 -19.14 -6.53
CA VAL A 7 3.99 -18.70 -5.14
C VAL A 7 4.82 -17.42 -4.98
N PRO A 8 4.27 -16.34 -4.39
CA PRO A 8 5.05 -15.13 -4.13
C PRO A 8 6.21 -15.42 -3.17
N VAL A 9 7.42 -15.04 -3.58
CA VAL A 9 8.58 -14.97 -2.70
C VAL A 9 8.73 -13.53 -2.24
N VAL A 10 8.48 -13.28 -0.95
CA VAL A 10 8.48 -11.93 -0.38
C VAL A 10 9.77 -11.71 0.38
N HIS A 11 10.54 -10.72 -0.06
CA HIS A 11 11.69 -10.18 0.67
C HIS A 11 11.25 -8.92 1.41
N TYR A 12 11.49 -8.88 2.71
CA TYR A 12 11.09 -7.76 3.56
C TYR A 12 12.16 -7.52 4.62
N ASP A 13 12.66 -6.29 4.67
CA ASP A 13 13.67 -5.84 5.62
C ASP A 13 13.26 -4.52 6.25
N HIS A 14 13.52 -4.36 7.54
CA HIS A 14 13.29 -3.10 8.23
C HIS A 14 14.43 -2.12 7.98
N HIS A 15 14.14 -1.03 7.27
CA HIS A 15 15.02 0.14 7.20
C HIS A 15 15.23 0.76 8.59
N ASP A 16 16.39 1.40 8.80
CA ASP A 16 16.75 2.03 10.07
C ASP A 16 15.68 3.01 10.57
N ASN A 17 15.12 3.79 9.65
CA ASN A 17 14.05 4.72 9.98
C ASN A 17 12.77 4.00 10.44
N SER A 18 12.42 2.86 9.84
CA SER A 18 11.27 2.06 10.25
C SER A 18 11.44 1.54 11.69
N ARG A 19 12.66 1.13 12.06
CA ARG A 19 12.98 0.73 13.44
C ARG A 19 12.86 1.89 14.43
N LYS A 20 13.31 3.10 14.03
CA LYS A 20 13.17 4.31 14.85
C LYS A 20 11.71 4.71 15.05
N LEU A 21 10.90 4.66 14.00
CA LEU A 21 9.47 4.95 14.06
C LEU A 21 8.71 3.94 14.93
N LEU A 22 9.05 2.65 14.83
CA LEU A 22 8.47 1.61 15.68
C LEU A 22 8.73 1.89 17.17
N ARG A 23 10.00 2.14 17.55
CA ARG A 23 10.37 2.46 18.93
C ARG A 23 9.63 3.70 19.43
N TYR A 24 9.59 4.75 18.63
CA TYR A 24 8.83 5.95 18.96
C TYR A 24 7.34 5.65 19.22
N GLY A 25 6.71 4.85 18.36
CA GLY A 25 5.31 4.45 18.51
C GLY A 25 5.06 3.65 19.80
N LEU A 26 5.93 2.69 20.11
CA LEU A 26 5.86 1.89 21.34
C LEU A 26 6.01 2.77 22.58
N ASP A 27 6.98 3.69 22.60
CA ASP A 27 7.20 4.62 23.72
C ASP A 27 5.97 5.51 23.95
N ARG A 28 5.34 6.00 22.88
CA ARG A 28 4.10 6.80 22.98
C ARG A 28 2.91 5.97 23.46
N GLY A 29 2.76 4.75 22.93
CA GLY A 29 1.71 3.83 23.36
C GLY A 29 1.83 3.50 24.85
N ARG A 30 3.03 3.14 25.31
CA ARG A 30 3.33 2.88 26.72
C ARG A 30 2.93 4.05 27.61
N ARG A 31 3.35 5.26 27.26
CA ARG A 31 3.03 6.47 28.03
C ARG A 31 1.52 6.70 28.14
N ILE A 32 0.76 6.43 27.08
CA ILE A 32 -0.71 6.52 27.09
C ILE A 32 -1.27 5.52 28.11
N TYR A 33 -0.88 4.25 28.04
CA TYR A 33 -1.39 3.22 28.95
C TYR A 33 -1.01 3.46 30.41
N GLU A 34 0.23 3.86 30.69
CA GLU A 34 0.68 4.19 32.05
C GLU A 34 -0.10 5.38 32.63
N THR A 35 -0.37 6.41 31.82
CA THR A 35 -1.18 7.56 32.25
C THR A 35 -2.62 7.15 32.58
N LEU A 36 -3.15 6.12 31.92
CA LEU A 36 -4.47 5.56 32.20
C LEU A 36 -4.48 4.61 33.42
N GLY A 37 -3.34 4.40 34.07
CA GLY A 37 -3.23 3.54 35.25
C GLY A 37 -3.16 2.04 34.93
N ALA A 38 -2.70 1.66 33.73
CA ALA A 38 -2.53 0.25 33.38
C ALA A 38 -1.57 -0.45 34.36
N GLU A 39 -1.99 -1.59 34.90
CA GLU A 39 -1.18 -2.40 35.82
C GLU A 39 0.02 -3.06 35.11
N GLN A 40 -0.13 -3.35 33.83
CA GLN A 40 0.90 -3.94 32.99
C GLN A 40 0.80 -3.40 31.56
N VAL A 41 1.95 -3.10 30.95
CA VAL A 41 2.07 -2.76 29.53
C VAL A 41 3.02 -3.75 28.87
N VAL A 42 2.48 -4.52 27.92
CA VAL A 42 3.23 -5.53 27.15
C VAL A 42 3.47 -4.98 25.75
N GLU A 43 4.73 -4.92 25.34
CA GLU A 43 5.11 -4.58 23.98
C GLU A 43 5.18 -5.84 23.13
N MET A 44 4.49 -5.82 21.98
CA MET A 44 4.57 -6.90 21.01
C MET A 44 5.25 -6.37 19.75
N VAL A 45 6.54 -6.69 19.60
CA VAL A 45 7.44 -6.01 18.64
C VAL A 45 7.59 -6.77 17.31
N ASP A 46 7.05 -8.00 17.21
CA ASP A 46 7.14 -8.87 16.02
C ASP A 46 5.79 -9.53 15.68
N VAL A 47 4.68 -8.83 15.91
CA VAL A 47 3.36 -9.38 15.57
C VAL A 47 3.15 -9.32 14.05
N PHE A 48 2.40 -10.30 13.55
CA PHE A 48 1.99 -10.46 12.16
C PHE A 48 1.91 -9.14 11.38
N PRO A 49 2.44 -9.09 10.13
CA PRO A 49 2.32 -7.89 9.31
C PRO A 49 0.86 -7.46 9.22
N ALA A 50 0.60 -6.16 9.13
CA ALA A 50 -0.75 -5.59 9.07
C ALA A 50 -1.57 -6.05 7.85
N THR A 51 -1.06 -6.98 7.04
CA THR A 51 -1.66 -7.56 5.82
C THR A 51 -1.99 -6.53 4.74
N HIS A 52 -1.49 -5.30 4.88
CA HIS A 52 -1.62 -4.22 3.91
C HIS A 52 -0.50 -4.27 2.88
N ASN A 53 -0.52 -5.29 2.01
CA ASN A 53 0.46 -5.39 0.92
C ASN A 53 0.25 -4.26 -0.10
N MET A 54 1.31 -3.53 -0.41
CA MET A 54 1.27 -2.30 -1.20
C MET A 54 2.50 -2.16 -2.11
N GLY A 55 2.35 -1.43 -3.21
CA GLY A 55 3.47 -0.95 -4.04
C GLY A 55 4.05 -1.95 -5.06
N THR A 56 3.48 -3.15 -5.21
CA THR A 56 3.96 -4.18 -6.14
C THR A 56 3.77 -3.84 -7.62
N ALA A 57 2.89 -2.88 -7.94
CA ALA A 57 2.68 -2.33 -9.27
C ALA A 57 2.48 -0.81 -9.17
N ARG A 58 3.42 -0.16 -8.45
CA ARG A 58 3.28 1.24 -8.04
C ARG A 58 3.00 2.17 -9.22
N MET A 59 2.21 3.22 -8.94
CA MET A 59 2.06 4.36 -9.83
C MET A 59 3.34 5.22 -9.84
N GLY A 60 3.62 5.86 -10.97
CA GLY A 60 4.67 6.86 -11.12
C GLY A 60 4.70 7.42 -12.54
N ASP A 61 5.41 8.54 -12.73
CA ASP A 61 5.47 9.22 -14.04
C ASP A 61 6.56 8.65 -14.97
N ASP A 62 7.52 7.89 -14.44
CA ASP A 62 8.62 7.28 -15.19
C ASP A 62 8.36 5.77 -15.42
N PRO A 63 8.12 5.32 -16.67
CA PRO A 63 7.94 3.91 -17.00
C PRO A 63 9.13 3.01 -16.66
N ALA A 64 10.34 3.56 -16.55
CA ALA A 64 11.51 2.80 -16.12
C ALA A 64 11.52 2.53 -14.61
N ALA A 65 10.73 3.28 -13.84
CA ALA A 65 10.69 3.22 -12.38
C ALA A 65 9.29 2.90 -11.81
N SER A 66 8.26 2.74 -12.63
CA SER A 66 6.90 2.38 -12.18
C SER A 66 6.20 1.49 -13.19
N VAL A 67 5.17 0.76 -12.73
CA VAL A 67 4.38 -0.15 -13.59
C VAL A 67 3.21 0.59 -14.23
N CYS A 68 2.60 1.48 -13.45
CA CYS A 68 1.44 2.25 -13.88
C CYS A 68 1.71 3.75 -13.87
N ASN A 69 0.98 4.48 -14.71
CA ASN A 69 0.88 5.93 -14.61
C ASN A 69 -0.02 6.34 -13.43
N ARG A 70 -0.22 7.65 -13.23
CA ARG A 70 -1.03 8.24 -12.15
C ARG A 70 -2.53 7.88 -12.13
N TRP A 71 -3.02 7.14 -13.13
CA TRP A 71 -4.40 6.64 -13.23
C TRP A 71 -4.51 5.13 -12.98
N GLY A 72 -3.41 4.46 -12.64
CA GLY A 72 -3.36 3.00 -12.51
C GLY A 72 -3.40 2.28 -13.87
N GLN A 73 -3.18 2.98 -14.98
CA GLN A 73 -3.03 2.40 -16.31
C GLN A 73 -1.59 1.92 -16.50
N ALA A 74 -1.38 0.71 -17.02
CA ALA A 74 -0.05 0.20 -17.32
C ALA A 74 0.62 1.06 -18.40
N HIS A 75 1.91 1.36 -18.26
CA HIS A 75 2.62 2.19 -19.24
C HIS A 75 2.74 1.53 -20.61
N GLU A 76 2.74 0.20 -20.66
CA GLU A 76 2.97 -0.58 -21.89
C GLU A 76 1.69 -0.85 -22.70
N LEU A 77 0.51 -0.67 -22.11
CA LEU A 77 -0.77 -1.10 -22.68
C LEU A 77 -1.89 -0.10 -22.39
N ASP A 78 -2.45 0.50 -23.44
CA ASP A 78 -3.49 1.53 -23.33
C ASP A 78 -4.79 1.02 -22.69
N ASN A 79 -5.08 -0.28 -22.79
CA ASN A 79 -6.31 -0.90 -22.30
C ASN A 79 -6.14 -1.74 -21.03
N LEU A 80 -5.00 -1.64 -20.34
CA LEU A 80 -4.74 -2.39 -19.10
C LEU A 80 -4.69 -1.45 -17.89
N PHE A 81 -5.53 -1.75 -16.89
CA PHE A 81 -5.64 -0.98 -15.65
C PHE A 81 -5.52 -1.91 -14.43
N ILE A 82 -4.81 -1.47 -13.41
CA ILE A 82 -4.68 -2.12 -12.10
C ILE A 82 -5.43 -1.27 -11.07
N SER A 83 -6.12 -1.90 -10.12
CA SER A 83 -7.00 -1.21 -9.15
C SER A 83 -6.99 -1.89 -7.77
N ASP A 84 -5.87 -1.79 -7.05
CA ASP A 84 -5.72 -2.32 -5.69
C ASP A 84 -4.59 -1.61 -4.91
N GLY A 85 -4.16 -2.19 -3.78
CA GLY A 85 -3.06 -1.66 -2.96
C GLY A 85 -1.69 -1.63 -3.64
N SER A 86 -1.49 -2.39 -4.72
CA SER A 86 -0.24 -2.43 -5.48
C SER A 86 0.12 -1.07 -6.08
N LEU A 87 -0.87 -0.20 -6.32
CA LEU A 87 -0.70 1.12 -6.93
C LEU A 87 0.04 2.13 -6.03
N PHE A 88 0.17 1.87 -4.74
CA PHE A 88 0.68 2.84 -3.77
C PHE A 88 2.20 3.03 -3.96
N PRO A 89 2.67 4.23 -4.34
CA PRO A 89 4.11 4.50 -4.39
C PRO A 89 4.75 4.54 -3.00
N THR A 90 3.96 4.87 -1.97
CA THR A 90 4.40 4.98 -0.58
C THR A 90 3.34 4.42 0.35
N SER A 91 3.75 3.68 1.37
CA SER A 91 2.88 3.25 2.46
C SER A 91 2.57 4.41 3.41
N GLY A 92 1.30 4.53 3.82
CA GLY A 92 0.87 5.43 4.89
C GLY A 92 0.87 4.75 6.27
N CYS A 93 0.35 5.46 7.28
CA CYS A 93 0.12 4.93 8.64
C CYS A 93 -1.29 4.37 8.87
N ALA A 94 -2.24 4.72 8.01
CA ALA A 94 -3.63 4.29 8.10
C ALA A 94 -3.93 3.10 7.18
N ASN A 95 -5.05 2.41 7.43
CA ASN A 95 -5.52 1.31 6.60
C ASN A 95 -5.78 1.78 5.15
N PRO A 96 -5.31 1.06 4.12
CA PRO A 96 -5.29 1.57 2.74
C PRO A 96 -6.64 1.47 2.03
N THR A 97 -7.60 0.70 2.54
CA THR A 97 -8.85 0.36 1.82
C THR A 97 -9.61 1.58 1.33
N LEU A 98 -9.72 2.63 2.15
CA LEU A 98 -10.42 3.85 1.74
C LEU A 98 -9.70 4.56 0.58
N THR A 99 -8.36 4.59 0.61
CA THR A 99 -7.55 5.15 -0.47
C THR A 99 -7.64 4.27 -1.73
N ILE A 100 -7.68 2.93 -1.60
CA ILE A 100 -7.91 2.02 -2.73
C ILE A 100 -9.25 2.34 -3.41
N ILE A 101 -10.33 2.49 -2.63
CA ILE A 101 -11.65 2.85 -3.15
C ILE A 101 -11.61 4.22 -3.84
N ALA A 102 -10.97 5.21 -3.22
CA ALA A 102 -10.84 6.54 -3.82
C ALA A 102 -10.09 6.51 -5.17
N LEU A 103 -9.02 5.70 -5.26
CA LEU A 103 -8.28 5.50 -6.51
C LEU A 103 -9.14 4.79 -7.56
N ALA A 104 -9.88 3.74 -7.18
CA ALA A 104 -10.77 3.02 -8.09
C ALA A 104 -11.87 3.94 -8.66
N LEU A 105 -12.49 4.79 -7.84
CA LEU A 105 -13.49 5.76 -8.29
C LEU A 105 -12.89 6.79 -9.25
N ARG A 106 -11.73 7.35 -8.91
CA ARG A 106 -11.00 8.30 -9.78
C ARG A 106 -10.59 7.64 -11.11
N GLN A 107 -10.17 6.38 -11.08
CA GLN A 107 -9.83 5.60 -12.27
C GLN A 107 -11.05 5.35 -13.15
N ALA A 108 -12.21 5.04 -12.55
CA ALA A 108 -13.45 4.84 -13.30
C ALA A 108 -13.88 6.11 -14.05
N GLU A 109 -13.79 7.29 -13.42
CA GLU A 109 -14.06 8.57 -14.09
C GLU A 109 -13.12 8.82 -15.28
N TYR A 110 -11.82 8.54 -15.09
CA TYR A 110 -10.83 8.65 -16.16
C TYR A 110 -11.13 7.68 -17.31
N LEU A 111 -11.41 6.42 -17.01
CA LEU A 111 -11.70 5.37 -17.99
C LEU A 111 -12.96 5.72 -18.81
N VAL A 112 -14.02 6.19 -18.16
CA VAL A 112 -15.24 6.66 -18.85
C VAL A 112 -14.92 7.82 -19.81
N ALA A 113 -14.07 8.76 -19.39
CA ALA A 113 -13.66 9.86 -20.26
C ALA A 113 -12.86 9.36 -21.48
N GLN A 114 -11.90 8.45 -21.28
CA GLN A 114 -11.08 7.89 -22.36
C GLN A 114 -11.93 7.09 -23.38
N ILE A 115 -12.88 6.29 -22.91
CA ILE A 115 -13.80 5.55 -23.79
C ILE A 115 -14.66 6.52 -24.60
N ARG A 116 -15.21 7.57 -23.97
CA ARG A 116 -16.06 8.57 -24.65
C ARG A 116 -15.29 9.35 -25.71
N SER A 117 -14.00 9.59 -25.50
CA SER A 117 -13.13 10.24 -26.48
C SER A 117 -12.50 9.27 -27.48
N ASN A 118 -12.85 7.97 -27.41
CA ASN A 118 -12.28 6.91 -28.25
C ASN A 118 -10.73 6.90 -28.20
N SER A 119 -10.18 7.20 -27.03
CA SER A 119 -8.75 7.24 -26.73
C SER A 119 -8.24 5.94 -26.14
N ILE A 120 -9.16 5.06 -25.72
CA ILE A 120 -8.96 3.63 -25.43
C ILE A 120 -10.18 2.85 -25.93
#